data_AF-A0A819FDC5-F1
#
_entry.id   AF-A0A819FDC5-F1
#
_cell.length_a   1.000
_cell.length_b   1.000
_cell.length_c   1.000
_cell.angle_alpha   90.00
_cell.angle_beta   90.00
_cell.angle_gamma   90.00
#
_symmetry.space_group_name_H-M   'P 1'
#
loop_
_entity.id
_entity.type
_entity.pdbx_description
1 polymer ?
#
loop_
_entity_poly.entity_id
_entity_poly.type
_entity_poly.pdbx_seq_one_letter_code
_entity_poly.pdbx_strand_id
1 'polypeptide(L)'
;MSALPNRRSVLVRRPYYIRQIFNDDKPLTSSEAYGNTPKARTSYHNDAYLASNDDEGTFGPGWSRAQELVYINQMTHYTFFGGESFGTPNDTYNNAQNAMLESKLQHMTYLHRDYYTPIYNAWGSSVKEEFTRKLGYRFELKTLSYSKEVAPGGILNFSLKLQNTGFSAMHLVRPVNLILDNGKTGGERIKYQTTVSVDPRTWTSEANIISIDRKLRIPATINQGAWQLLLHLPDDNIQLQSDARYAVRFANENTWNADGTNILTNDISIRTSAPGSHTNDNVFHEITATTHTPSISQLSVIKTATILILFVEYDQDYSFRRAFIDADNNIATGYFVQGVGADFLVENSNYYRHSGNKGSDWLWQSLSGSVTPIVKNQQYIWQLPIANLNLPITLSSQVVFAGAKDGKTNYSEVISVVIN
;
A
#
# COMPACT_ATOMS: atom_id res chain seq x y z
N MET A 1 24.58 -5.15 3.92
CA MET A 1 23.46 -4.18 4.09
C MET A 1 23.56 -3.32 5.35
N SER A 2 24.14 -3.82 6.47
CA SER A 2 24.29 -3.05 7.73
C SER A 2 25.15 -1.78 7.61
N ALA A 3 26.07 -1.72 6.64
CA ALA A 3 26.90 -0.56 6.37
C ALA A 3 26.17 0.61 5.66
N LEU A 4 24.89 0.46 5.31
CA LEU A 4 24.12 1.47 4.56
C LEU A 4 22.79 1.78 5.25
N PRO A 5 22.33 3.05 5.21
CA PRO A 5 21.03 3.43 5.77
C PRO A 5 19.89 2.56 5.22
N ASN A 6 18.92 2.21 6.07
CA ASN A 6 17.83 1.29 5.72
C ASN A 6 17.00 1.72 4.49
N ARG A 7 17.01 3.02 4.15
CA ARG A 7 16.33 3.60 2.98
C ARG A 7 17.20 3.71 1.73
N ARG A 8 18.30 2.97 1.66
CA ARG A 8 19.22 2.94 0.50
C ARG A 8 19.40 1.51 0.00
N SER A 9 19.39 1.39 -1.33
CA SER A 9 19.58 0.13 -2.05
C SER A 9 21.05 -0.05 -2.46
N VAL A 10 21.45 -1.29 -2.68
CA VAL A 10 22.76 -1.68 -3.25
C VAL A 10 22.51 -2.33 -4.59
N LEU A 11 23.29 -1.94 -5.60
CA LEU A 11 23.23 -2.60 -6.90
C LEU A 11 24.28 -3.72 -6.96
N VAL A 12 23.83 -4.91 -7.38
CA VAL A 12 24.66 -6.10 -7.57
C VAL A 12 24.76 -6.39 -9.06
N ARG A 13 25.96 -6.76 -9.53
CA ARG A 13 26.31 -6.85 -10.95
C ARG A 13 25.62 -7.96 -11.75
N ARG A 14 25.13 -9.02 -11.10
CA ARG A 14 24.55 -10.18 -11.80
C ARG A 14 23.29 -10.65 -11.09
N PRO A 15 22.19 -10.95 -11.81
CA PRO A 15 20.99 -11.52 -11.20
C PRO A 15 21.32 -12.87 -10.53
N TYR A 16 22.19 -13.66 -11.17
CA TYR A 16 22.73 -14.89 -10.59
C TYR A 16 23.31 -14.69 -9.17
N TYR A 17 24.10 -13.64 -8.95
CA TYR A 17 24.66 -13.37 -7.61
C TYR A 17 23.59 -12.94 -6.61
N ILE A 18 22.55 -12.20 -7.03
CA ILE A 18 21.41 -11.87 -6.17
C ILE A 18 20.75 -13.16 -5.68
N ARG A 19 20.46 -14.10 -6.59
CA ARG A 19 19.87 -15.40 -6.25
C ARG A 19 20.75 -16.21 -5.30
N GLN A 20 22.07 -16.26 -5.55
CA GLN A 20 23.02 -16.96 -4.68
C GLN A 20 23.15 -16.33 -3.28
N ILE A 21 23.23 -15.00 -3.18
CA ILE A 21 23.37 -14.29 -1.90
C ILE A 21 22.18 -14.58 -0.98
N PHE A 22 20.97 -14.66 -1.54
CA PHE A 22 19.75 -14.91 -0.77
C PHE A 22 19.32 -16.37 -0.74
N ASN A 23 20.02 -17.24 -1.47
CA ASN A 23 19.63 -18.64 -1.68
C ASN A 23 18.15 -18.76 -2.09
N ASP A 24 17.73 -17.89 -3.01
CA ASP A 24 16.34 -17.77 -3.45
C ASP A 24 16.27 -17.27 -4.89
N ASP A 25 15.73 -18.13 -5.75
CA ASP A 25 15.56 -17.86 -7.18
C ASP A 25 14.29 -17.08 -7.50
N LYS A 26 13.42 -16.84 -6.52
CA LYS A 26 12.18 -16.07 -6.72
C LYS A 26 12.48 -14.58 -6.76
N PRO A 27 11.86 -13.80 -7.66
CA PRO A 27 11.94 -12.35 -7.61
C PRO A 27 11.16 -11.79 -6.40
N LEU A 28 11.30 -10.48 -6.16
CA LEU A 28 10.54 -9.79 -5.13
C LEU A 28 9.04 -9.74 -5.47
N THR A 29 8.21 -10.01 -4.48
CA THR A 29 6.77 -9.79 -4.54
C THR A 29 6.41 -8.39 -4.04
N SER A 30 5.19 -7.91 -4.35
CA SER A 30 4.69 -6.63 -3.85
C SER A 30 4.62 -6.52 -2.32
N SER A 31 4.48 -7.64 -1.60
CA SER A 31 4.44 -7.68 -0.14
C SER A 31 5.83 -7.64 0.51
N GLU A 32 6.86 -8.11 -0.20
CA GLU A 32 8.26 -8.02 0.24
C GLU A 32 8.90 -6.68 -0.16
N ALA A 33 8.48 -6.13 -1.28
CA ALA A 33 8.97 -4.87 -1.83
C ALA A 33 8.88 -3.73 -0.82
N TYR A 34 9.80 -2.77 -0.94
CA TYR A 34 9.85 -1.56 -0.10
C TYR A 34 10.04 -1.78 1.40
N GLY A 35 10.13 -3.03 1.86
CA GLY A 35 10.52 -3.39 3.21
C GLY A 35 12.02 -3.17 3.45
N ASN A 36 12.43 -3.38 4.71
CA ASN A 36 13.82 -3.21 5.12
C ASN A 36 14.65 -4.50 5.01
N THR A 37 14.14 -5.54 4.34
CA THR A 37 14.88 -6.80 4.18
C THR A 37 16.09 -6.59 3.25
N PRO A 38 17.19 -7.35 3.43
CA PRO A 38 18.33 -7.28 2.53
C PRO A 38 17.96 -7.49 1.04
N LYS A 39 17.05 -8.43 0.75
CA LYS A 39 16.58 -8.71 -0.61
C LYS A 39 15.81 -7.53 -1.20
N ALA A 40 14.87 -6.92 -0.45
CA ALA A 40 14.11 -5.74 -0.89
C ALA A 40 14.98 -4.50 -1.15
N ARG A 41 16.17 -4.45 -0.54
CA ARG A 41 17.17 -3.39 -0.72
C ARG A 41 18.25 -3.73 -1.75
N THR A 42 18.13 -4.85 -2.46
CA THR A 42 19.09 -5.26 -3.49
C THR A 42 18.52 -4.95 -4.87
N SER A 43 19.29 -4.21 -5.65
CA SER A 43 19.00 -3.77 -7.01
C SER A 43 20.02 -4.36 -7.98
N TYR A 44 19.83 -4.15 -9.27
CA TYR A 44 20.64 -4.78 -10.31
C TYR A 44 21.43 -3.74 -11.12
N HIS A 45 22.72 -4.02 -11.36
CA HIS A 45 23.55 -3.28 -12.30
C HIS A 45 24.03 -4.23 -13.40
N ASN A 46 23.86 -3.88 -14.67
CA ASN A 46 24.37 -4.66 -15.80
C ASN A 46 25.45 -3.87 -16.53
N ASP A 47 26.69 -4.31 -16.45
CA ASP A 47 27.82 -3.58 -17.03
C ASP A 47 28.20 -4.03 -18.44
N ALA A 48 27.44 -4.98 -19.01
CA ALA A 48 27.55 -5.44 -20.39
C ALA A 48 26.16 -5.49 -21.04
N TYR A 49 25.32 -4.51 -20.69
CA TYR A 49 23.94 -4.43 -21.11
C TYR A 49 23.81 -4.48 -22.63
N LEU A 50 23.04 -5.45 -23.13
CA LEU A 50 22.78 -5.71 -24.55
C LEU A 50 24.00 -6.15 -25.36
N ALA A 51 25.11 -6.57 -24.74
CA ALA A 51 26.32 -6.91 -25.47
C ALA A 51 26.22 -8.23 -26.26
N SER A 52 25.50 -9.22 -25.74
CA SER A 52 25.38 -10.57 -26.33
C SER A 52 24.09 -11.26 -25.85
N ASN A 53 23.89 -12.54 -26.19
CA ASN A 53 22.75 -13.31 -25.69
C ASN A 53 22.74 -13.40 -24.15
N ASP A 54 23.90 -13.46 -23.52
CA ASP A 54 24.08 -13.57 -22.06
C ASP A 54 24.68 -12.32 -21.42
N ASP A 55 24.72 -11.20 -22.16
CA ASP A 55 25.33 -9.93 -21.78
C ASP A 55 26.76 -10.13 -21.25
N GLU A 56 27.61 -10.76 -22.07
CA GLU A 56 29.01 -11.12 -21.80
C GLU A 56 29.17 -11.91 -20.48
N GLY A 57 28.28 -12.89 -20.28
CA GLY A 57 28.25 -13.74 -19.08
C GLY A 57 27.61 -13.09 -17.84
N THR A 58 26.97 -11.93 -17.97
CA THR A 58 26.21 -11.30 -16.88
C THR A 58 25.04 -12.16 -16.42
N PHE A 59 24.37 -12.82 -17.37
CA PHE A 59 23.26 -13.74 -17.11
C PHE A 59 23.66 -15.05 -16.43
N GLY A 60 24.95 -15.27 -16.18
CA GLY A 60 25.43 -16.39 -15.37
C GLY A 60 25.05 -17.77 -15.93
N PRO A 61 25.47 -18.85 -15.26
CA PRO A 61 25.16 -20.20 -15.71
C PRO A 61 23.75 -20.65 -15.31
N GLY A 62 23.18 -21.56 -16.11
CA GLY A 62 22.02 -22.37 -15.74
C GLY A 62 20.66 -21.83 -16.17
N TRP A 63 20.53 -20.53 -16.45
CA TRP A 63 19.30 -19.92 -16.96
C TRP A 63 19.48 -19.45 -18.40
N SER A 64 18.41 -19.53 -19.19
CA SER A 64 18.36 -18.89 -20.52
C SER A 64 18.16 -17.38 -20.38
N ARG A 65 18.51 -16.61 -21.43
CA ARG A 65 18.21 -15.18 -21.53
C ARG A 65 16.75 -14.88 -21.19
N ALA A 66 15.81 -15.67 -21.71
CA ALA A 66 14.39 -15.45 -21.46
C ALA A 66 14.03 -15.56 -19.97
N GLN A 67 14.59 -16.54 -19.25
CA GLN A 67 14.36 -16.70 -17.80
C GLN A 67 14.98 -15.53 -17.02
N GLU A 68 16.16 -15.08 -17.41
CA GLU A 68 16.82 -13.91 -16.79
C GLU A 68 16.00 -12.64 -16.99
N LEU A 69 15.55 -12.36 -18.22
CA LEU A 69 14.75 -11.18 -18.51
C LEU A 69 13.41 -11.18 -17.78
N VAL A 70 12.78 -12.34 -17.55
CA VAL A 70 11.57 -12.46 -16.72
C VAL A 70 11.85 -12.12 -15.27
N TYR A 71 12.92 -12.68 -14.70
CA TYR A 71 13.32 -12.41 -13.31
C TYR A 71 13.70 -10.95 -13.09
N ILE A 72 14.49 -10.36 -14.00
CA ILE A 72 14.88 -8.95 -13.93
C ILE A 72 13.64 -8.07 -14.07
N ASN A 73 12.73 -8.35 -14.99
CA ASN A 73 11.50 -7.56 -15.17
C ASN A 73 10.69 -7.53 -13.87
N GLN A 74 10.52 -8.69 -13.23
CA GLN A 74 9.79 -8.81 -11.97
C GLN A 74 10.50 -8.10 -10.79
N MET A 75 11.83 -8.21 -10.71
CA MET A 75 12.61 -7.49 -9.69
C MET A 75 12.55 -5.97 -9.86
N THR A 76 12.60 -5.48 -11.10
CA THR A 76 12.77 -4.07 -11.44
C THR A 76 11.50 -3.25 -11.34
N HIS A 77 10.33 -3.88 -11.19
CA HIS A 77 9.13 -3.18 -10.71
C HIS A 77 9.37 -2.46 -9.38
N TYR A 78 10.24 -3.01 -8.52
CA TYR A 78 10.43 -2.53 -7.14
C TYR A 78 11.85 -2.04 -6.87
N THR A 79 12.79 -2.27 -7.77
CA THR A 79 14.23 -2.03 -7.54
C THR A 79 14.86 -1.30 -8.72
N PHE A 80 15.99 -0.65 -8.47
CA PHE A 80 16.72 0.03 -9.53
C PHE A 80 17.33 -0.98 -10.51
N PHE A 81 17.29 -0.62 -11.79
CA PHE A 81 18.10 -1.24 -12.82
C PHE A 81 18.79 -0.18 -13.67
N GLY A 82 20.02 -0.45 -14.06
CA GLY A 82 20.78 0.34 -15.01
C GLY A 82 22.17 -0.24 -15.20
N GLY A 83 23.01 0.46 -15.96
CA GLY A 83 24.41 0.09 -16.08
C GLY A 83 25.04 0.61 -17.36
N GLU A 84 25.83 -0.23 -18.02
CA GLU A 84 26.76 0.12 -19.09
C GLU A 84 26.53 -0.77 -20.30
N SER A 85 26.53 -0.19 -21.51
CA SER A 85 26.46 -0.96 -22.74
C SER A 85 27.85 -1.17 -23.34
N PHE A 86 28.05 -2.31 -24.01
CA PHE A 86 29.33 -2.69 -24.60
C PHE A 86 29.13 -3.51 -25.90
N GLY A 87 30.21 -3.76 -26.63
CA GLY A 87 30.23 -4.65 -27.79
C GLY A 87 30.34 -3.94 -29.15
N THR A 88 29.94 -4.63 -30.21
CA THR A 88 29.91 -4.10 -31.58
C THR A 88 28.66 -3.24 -31.79
N PRO A 89 28.76 -1.98 -32.26
CA PRO A 89 27.58 -1.13 -32.45
C PRO A 89 26.59 -1.70 -33.47
N ASN A 90 25.28 -1.58 -33.16
CA ASN A 90 24.16 -2.08 -33.95
C ASN A 90 24.15 -3.60 -34.19
N ASP A 91 24.70 -4.37 -33.25
CA ASP A 91 24.55 -5.82 -33.24
C ASP A 91 23.10 -6.22 -32.86
N THR A 92 22.87 -7.53 -32.87
CA THR A 92 21.61 -8.21 -32.63
C THR A 92 20.86 -7.69 -31.40
N TYR A 93 21.56 -7.41 -30.29
CA TYR A 93 20.93 -7.00 -29.03
C TYR A 93 21.01 -5.50 -28.76
N ASN A 94 22.12 -4.84 -29.14
CA ASN A 94 22.37 -3.44 -28.82
C ASN A 94 21.95 -2.44 -29.90
N ASN A 95 21.19 -2.84 -30.93
CA ASN A 95 20.61 -1.89 -31.87
C ASN A 95 19.57 -0.99 -31.18
N ALA A 96 19.27 0.15 -31.80
CA ALA A 96 18.41 1.20 -31.25
C ALA A 96 16.99 0.71 -30.87
N GLN A 97 16.41 -0.19 -31.66
CA GLN A 97 15.08 -0.74 -31.41
C GLN A 97 15.07 -1.62 -30.16
N ASN A 98 16.03 -2.55 -30.06
CA ASN A 98 16.12 -3.45 -28.91
C ASN A 98 16.52 -2.70 -27.64
N ALA A 99 17.38 -1.68 -27.75
CA ALA A 99 17.69 -0.80 -26.65
C ALA A 99 16.44 -0.13 -26.06
N MET A 100 15.53 0.37 -26.89
CA MET A 100 14.27 0.95 -26.42
C MET A 100 13.33 -0.08 -25.80
N LEU A 101 13.14 -1.23 -26.47
CA LEU A 101 12.22 -2.27 -26.01
C LEU A 101 12.66 -2.90 -24.70
N GLU A 102 13.92 -3.33 -24.60
CA GLU A 102 14.44 -4.00 -23.41
C GLU A 102 14.60 -3.02 -22.24
N SER A 103 15.05 -1.78 -22.48
CA SER A 103 15.19 -0.80 -21.39
C SER A 103 13.84 -0.43 -20.76
N LYS A 104 12.79 -0.36 -21.58
CA LYS A 104 11.43 -0.14 -21.10
C LYS A 104 10.91 -1.38 -20.38
N LEU A 105 11.10 -2.57 -20.94
CA LEU A 105 10.69 -3.84 -20.34
C LEU A 105 11.36 -4.06 -18.97
N GLN A 106 12.63 -3.70 -18.82
CA GLN A 106 13.40 -3.92 -17.59
C GLN A 106 13.37 -2.70 -16.64
N HIS A 107 12.49 -1.73 -16.88
CA HIS A 107 12.31 -0.55 -16.03
C HIS A 107 13.61 0.21 -15.75
N MET A 108 14.38 0.50 -16.80
CA MET A 108 15.71 1.09 -16.62
C MET A 108 15.65 2.51 -16.02
N THR A 109 16.41 2.69 -14.94
CA THR A 109 16.45 3.92 -14.14
C THR A 109 17.61 4.84 -14.52
N TYR A 110 18.72 4.29 -15.01
CA TYR A 110 19.87 5.06 -15.51
C TYR A 110 20.66 4.26 -16.55
N LEU A 111 21.43 4.97 -17.37
CA LEU A 111 22.43 4.41 -18.29
C LEU A 111 23.71 5.23 -18.17
N HIS A 112 24.84 4.56 -17.96
CA HIS A 112 26.16 5.20 -18.00
C HIS A 112 26.61 5.36 -19.46
N ARG A 113 25.99 6.32 -20.15
CA ARG A 113 26.16 6.57 -21.59
C ARG A 113 27.61 6.90 -22.02
N ASP A 114 28.46 7.29 -21.07
CA ASP A 114 29.82 7.74 -21.32
C ASP A 114 30.87 6.64 -21.13
N TYR A 115 30.49 5.46 -20.59
CA TYR A 115 31.40 4.32 -20.39
C TYR A 115 32.02 3.82 -21.69
N TYR A 116 31.18 3.48 -22.67
CA TYR A 116 31.58 3.05 -23.99
C TYR A 116 30.66 3.67 -25.04
N THR A 117 31.06 4.86 -25.50
CA THR A 117 30.23 5.72 -26.35
C THR A 117 29.83 5.15 -27.72
N PRO A 118 30.56 4.23 -28.39
CA PRO A 118 30.19 3.74 -29.72
C PRO A 118 28.77 3.16 -29.81
N ILE A 119 28.31 2.40 -28.81
CA ILE A 119 26.95 1.85 -28.79
C ILE A 119 25.91 2.97 -28.70
N TYR A 120 26.05 3.82 -27.68
CA TYR A 120 25.12 4.93 -27.47
C TYR A 120 25.08 5.87 -28.68
N ASN A 121 26.23 6.09 -29.35
CA ASN A 121 26.32 6.87 -30.58
C ASN A 121 25.58 6.26 -31.76
N ALA A 122 25.65 4.94 -31.92
CA ALA A 122 24.99 4.22 -33.00
C ALA A 122 23.45 4.26 -32.92
N TRP A 123 22.87 4.50 -31.74
CA TRP A 123 21.41 4.62 -31.58
C TRP A 123 20.80 5.87 -32.24
N GLY A 124 21.63 6.85 -32.59
CA GLY A 124 21.16 8.09 -33.21
C GLY A 124 20.46 9.05 -32.24
N SER A 125 20.21 10.28 -32.69
CA SER A 125 19.70 11.37 -31.84
C SER A 125 18.33 11.12 -31.26
N SER A 126 17.40 10.53 -32.03
CA SER A 126 16.02 10.27 -31.58
C SER A 126 15.97 9.32 -30.39
N VAL A 127 16.68 8.19 -30.44
CA VAL A 127 16.73 7.26 -29.31
C VAL A 127 17.48 7.85 -28.12
N LYS A 128 18.57 8.60 -28.34
CA LYS A 128 19.25 9.33 -27.26
C LYS A 128 18.33 10.32 -26.54
N GLU A 129 17.47 11.02 -27.28
CA GLU A 129 16.49 11.94 -26.69
C GLU A 129 15.45 11.18 -25.86
N GLU A 130 14.94 10.05 -26.36
CA GLU A 130 14.03 9.18 -25.63
C GLU A 130 14.63 8.70 -24.30
N PHE A 131 15.87 8.18 -24.30
CA PHE A 131 16.56 7.79 -23.06
C PHE A 131 16.76 9.00 -22.14
N THR A 132 17.16 10.15 -22.67
CA THR A 132 17.34 11.39 -21.87
C THR A 132 16.04 11.81 -21.18
N ARG A 133 14.89 11.63 -21.84
CA ARG A 133 13.59 12.02 -21.29
C ARG A 133 12.94 10.96 -20.40
N LYS A 134 13.18 9.66 -20.66
CA LYS A 134 12.35 8.56 -20.13
C LYS A 134 13.05 7.60 -19.17
N LEU A 135 14.37 7.69 -18.97
CA LEU A 135 15.02 6.90 -17.93
C LEU A 135 14.41 7.20 -16.54
N GLY A 136 14.14 6.14 -15.77
CA GLY A 136 13.43 6.28 -14.50
C GLY A 136 11.97 6.66 -14.72
N TYR A 137 11.47 7.61 -13.94
CA TYR A 137 10.07 8.05 -14.00
C TYR A 137 9.93 9.42 -14.69
N ARG A 138 8.79 9.61 -15.36
CA ARG A 138 8.40 10.90 -15.95
C ARG A 138 6.89 11.09 -15.80
N PHE A 139 6.46 11.86 -14.81
CA PHE A 139 5.03 12.05 -14.54
C PHE A 139 4.44 13.18 -15.36
N GLU A 140 3.39 12.89 -16.10
CA GLU A 140 2.58 13.85 -16.84
C GLU A 140 1.20 13.96 -16.20
N LEU A 141 0.83 15.17 -15.79
CA LEU A 141 -0.55 15.49 -15.43
C LEU A 141 -1.41 15.47 -16.68
N LYS A 142 -2.40 14.57 -16.71
CA LYS A 142 -3.37 14.44 -17.81
C LYS A 142 -4.64 15.23 -17.55
N THR A 143 -5.22 15.06 -16.37
CA THR A 143 -6.44 15.79 -15.99
C THR A 143 -6.43 16.15 -14.52
N LEU A 144 -6.95 17.33 -14.21
CA LEU A 144 -7.27 17.76 -12.86
C LEU A 144 -8.75 18.11 -12.79
N SER A 145 -9.46 17.56 -11.81
CA SER A 145 -10.81 17.99 -11.43
C SER A 145 -10.80 18.40 -9.96
N TYR A 146 -11.43 19.50 -9.62
CA TYR A 146 -11.36 20.07 -8.27
C TYR A 146 -12.55 20.98 -7.97
N SER A 147 -12.81 21.22 -6.69
CA SER A 147 -13.78 22.22 -6.24
C SER A 147 -13.28 23.63 -6.58
N LYS A 148 -13.94 24.31 -7.53
CA LYS A 148 -13.60 25.69 -7.90
C LYS A 148 -13.94 26.71 -6.82
N GLU A 149 -14.93 26.41 -5.99
CA GLU A 149 -15.37 27.27 -4.90
C GLU A 149 -15.49 26.46 -3.63
N VAL A 150 -14.93 26.98 -2.52
CA VAL A 150 -14.95 26.31 -1.22
C VAL A 150 -15.17 27.34 -0.12
N ALA A 151 -16.05 27.05 0.83
CA ALA A 151 -16.23 27.90 2.01
C ALA A 151 -15.06 27.69 2.99
N PRO A 152 -14.64 28.71 3.76
CA PRO A 152 -13.73 28.49 4.89
C PRO A 152 -14.20 27.33 5.76
N GLY A 153 -13.30 26.42 6.14
CA GLY A 153 -13.66 25.21 6.90
C GLY A 153 -14.30 24.10 6.06
N GLY A 154 -14.47 24.33 4.75
CA GLY A 154 -15.14 23.45 3.80
C GLY A 154 -14.28 22.29 3.30
N ILE A 155 -14.80 21.58 2.29
CA ILE A 155 -14.14 20.43 1.69
C ILE A 155 -13.71 20.76 0.26
N LEU A 156 -12.41 20.77 0.02
CA LEU A 156 -11.81 20.77 -1.31
C LEU A 156 -11.72 19.33 -1.81
N ASN A 157 -12.58 18.97 -2.77
CA ASN A 157 -12.44 17.70 -3.49
C ASN A 157 -11.43 17.91 -4.60
N PHE A 158 -10.50 16.98 -4.79
CA PHE A 158 -9.63 16.97 -5.97
C PHE A 158 -9.43 15.55 -6.50
N SER A 159 -9.31 15.45 -7.82
CA SER A 159 -9.04 14.25 -8.58
C SER A 159 -7.94 14.57 -9.58
N LEU A 160 -6.83 13.85 -9.45
CA LEU A 160 -5.63 13.99 -10.27
C LEU A 160 -5.46 12.71 -11.10
N LYS A 161 -5.39 12.83 -12.42
CA LYS A 161 -5.01 11.72 -13.30
C LYS A 161 -3.64 11.97 -13.90
N LEU A 162 -2.72 11.04 -13.65
CA LEU A 162 -1.35 11.08 -14.12
C LEU A 162 -1.09 9.94 -15.10
N GLN A 163 -0.08 10.13 -15.94
CA GLN A 163 0.58 9.03 -16.65
C GLN A 163 2.07 9.08 -16.31
N ASN A 164 2.69 7.93 -16.06
CA ASN A 164 4.14 7.83 -16.02
C ASN A 164 4.63 7.44 -17.42
N THR A 165 5.24 8.39 -18.14
CA THR A 165 5.78 8.19 -19.50
C THR A 165 7.26 7.82 -19.50
N GLY A 166 7.85 7.59 -18.32
CA GLY A 166 9.19 7.04 -18.14
C GLY A 166 9.23 5.51 -18.30
N PHE A 167 10.39 4.91 -18.08
CA PHE A 167 10.59 3.46 -18.13
C PHE A 167 10.28 2.77 -16.80
N SER A 168 10.48 3.44 -15.67
CA SER A 168 10.34 2.86 -14.32
C SER A 168 9.39 3.64 -13.43
N ALA A 169 8.93 2.98 -12.37
CA ALA A 169 8.35 3.63 -11.21
C ALA A 169 9.40 4.40 -10.40
N MET A 170 8.94 5.11 -9.38
CA MET A 170 9.83 5.59 -8.32
C MET A 170 10.17 4.45 -7.37
N HIS A 171 11.40 4.37 -6.87
CA HIS A 171 11.78 3.34 -5.88
C HIS A 171 12.10 3.92 -4.49
N LEU A 172 12.46 5.20 -4.41
CA LEU A 172 12.63 5.90 -3.14
C LEU A 172 11.29 6.46 -2.66
N VAL A 173 11.07 6.42 -1.35
CA VAL A 173 9.90 7.06 -0.74
C VAL A 173 9.96 8.58 -0.96
N ARG A 174 8.80 9.16 -1.24
CA ARG A 174 8.60 10.61 -1.24
C ARG A 174 7.25 10.95 -0.64
N PRO A 175 7.17 11.93 0.27
CA PRO A 175 5.88 12.45 0.69
C PRO A 175 5.20 13.16 -0.48
N VAL A 176 3.87 13.09 -0.54
CA VAL A 176 3.06 13.83 -1.51
C VAL A 176 2.34 14.93 -0.77
N ASN A 177 2.89 16.13 -0.86
CA ASN A 177 2.38 17.29 -0.16
C ASN A 177 1.50 18.11 -1.10
N LEU A 178 0.35 18.54 -0.59
CA LEU A 178 -0.51 19.52 -1.21
C LEU A 178 -0.43 20.82 -0.43
N ILE A 179 -0.37 21.92 -1.15
CA ILE A 179 -0.18 23.25 -0.56
C ILE A 179 -1.24 24.19 -1.13
N LEU A 180 -2.06 24.77 -0.25
CA LEU A 180 -2.85 25.95 -0.59
C LEU A 180 -1.99 27.18 -0.35
N ASP A 181 -1.84 28.02 -1.37
CA ASP A 181 -1.02 29.23 -1.33
C ASP A 181 -1.86 30.42 -1.82
N ASN A 182 -1.80 31.55 -1.12
CA ASN A 182 -2.55 32.75 -1.50
C ASN A 182 -1.91 33.52 -2.69
N GLY A 183 -0.76 33.05 -3.19
CA GLY A 183 -0.12 33.53 -4.42
C GLY A 183 0.38 34.98 -4.37
N LYS A 184 0.39 35.59 -3.19
CA LYS A 184 0.79 37.00 -3.04
C LYS A 184 2.29 37.17 -3.21
N THR A 185 2.67 38.13 -4.05
CA THR A 185 4.05 38.61 -4.23
C THR A 185 4.36 39.88 -3.43
N GLY A 186 3.32 40.52 -2.85
CA GLY A 186 3.41 41.63 -1.91
C GLY A 186 2.42 41.48 -0.76
N GLY A 187 2.77 41.98 0.43
CA GLY A 187 2.07 41.68 1.68
C GLY A 187 2.39 40.28 2.20
N GLU A 188 1.59 39.77 3.14
CA GLU A 188 1.81 38.45 3.75
C GLU A 188 1.40 37.31 2.80
N ARG A 189 2.37 36.45 2.46
CA ARG A 189 2.13 35.19 1.74
C ARG A 189 1.80 34.09 2.74
N ILE A 190 0.64 33.47 2.58
CA ILE A 190 0.13 32.44 3.49
C ILE A 190 0.08 31.11 2.73
N LYS A 191 0.65 30.07 3.36
CA LYS A 191 0.64 28.70 2.84
C LYS A 191 0.06 27.76 3.90
N TYR A 192 -0.82 26.86 3.48
CA TYR A 192 -1.27 25.71 4.27
C TYR A 192 -0.84 24.44 3.56
N GLN A 193 -0.26 23.49 4.30
CA GLN A 193 0.24 22.24 3.73
C GLN A 193 -0.38 21.02 4.42
N THR A 194 -0.72 20.00 3.65
CA THR A 194 -1.00 18.65 4.13
C THR A 194 -0.23 17.64 3.30
N THR A 195 0.11 16.50 3.89
CA THR A 195 0.55 15.31 3.15
C THR A 195 -0.65 14.43 2.88
N VAL A 196 -0.76 13.88 1.67
CA VAL A 196 -1.81 12.89 1.34
C VAL A 196 -1.26 11.47 1.40
N SER A 197 -2.08 10.54 1.85
CA SER A 197 -1.77 9.11 2.03
C SER A 197 -1.78 8.38 0.68
N VAL A 198 -0.78 8.65 -0.15
CA VAL A 198 -0.43 7.94 -1.39
C VAL A 198 1.05 7.56 -1.37
N ASP A 199 1.41 6.50 -2.08
CA ASP A 199 2.80 6.12 -2.30
C ASP A 199 3.17 6.29 -3.79
N PRO A 200 3.99 7.29 -4.15
CA PRO A 200 4.45 7.50 -5.53
C PRO A 200 5.22 6.34 -6.14
N ARG A 201 5.72 5.40 -5.32
CA ARG A 201 6.37 4.19 -5.81
C ARG A 201 5.40 3.23 -6.52
N THR A 202 4.09 3.44 -6.35
CA THR A 202 3.04 2.70 -7.06
C THR A 202 2.67 3.32 -8.40
N TRP A 203 3.24 4.47 -8.76
CA TRP A 203 2.95 5.19 -10.02
C TRP A 203 3.80 4.60 -11.16
N THR A 204 3.47 3.36 -11.56
CA THR A 204 4.28 2.59 -12.51
C THR A 204 4.15 3.11 -13.94
N SER A 205 5.18 2.86 -14.76
CA SER A 205 5.22 3.18 -16.20
C SER A 205 4.27 2.31 -17.04
N GLU A 206 3.85 1.18 -16.50
CA GLU A 206 2.92 0.24 -17.13
C GLU A 206 1.46 0.58 -16.85
N ALA A 207 1.20 1.41 -15.83
CA ALA A 207 -0.14 1.92 -15.57
C ALA A 207 -0.56 2.87 -16.70
N ASN A 208 -1.71 2.60 -17.31
CA ASN A 208 -2.26 3.48 -18.35
C ASN A 208 -2.57 4.88 -17.78
N ILE A 209 -3.31 4.92 -16.67
CA ILE A 209 -3.62 6.14 -15.91
C ILE A 209 -3.55 5.82 -14.42
N ILE A 210 -2.89 6.71 -13.68
CA ILE A 210 -2.85 6.73 -12.21
C ILE A 210 -3.87 7.75 -11.73
N SER A 211 -4.87 7.31 -10.97
CA SER A 211 -5.93 8.18 -10.42
C SER A 211 -5.71 8.40 -8.93
N ILE A 212 -5.71 9.66 -8.50
CA ILE A 212 -5.58 10.06 -7.10
C ILE A 212 -6.76 10.96 -6.76
N ASP A 213 -7.74 10.38 -6.07
CA ASP A 213 -8.95 11.05 -5.62
C ASP A 213 -8.88 11.31 -4.12
N ARG A 214 -9.10 12.55 -3.72
CA ARG A 214 -8.88 12.99 -2.34
C ARG A 214 -9.87 14.07 -1.95
N LYS A 215 -10.19 14.08 -0.66
CA LYS A 215 -11.01 15.10 -0.01
C LYS A 215 -10.17 15.78 1.04
N LEU A 216 -10.09 17.09 1.00
CA LEU A 216 -9.27 17.86 1.92
C LEU A 216 -10.16 18.82 2.69
N ARG A 217 -10.05 18.81 4.02
CA ARG A 217 -10.63 19.87 4.85
C ARG A 217 -9.72 21.08 4.75
N ILE A 218 -10.25 22.24 4.35
CA ILE A 218 -9.51 23.50 4.38
C ILE A 218 -9.71 24.23 5.72
N PRO A 219 -8.75 25.05 6.19
CA PRO A 219 -8.88 25.78 7.47
C PRO A 219 -10.11 26.69 7.52
N ALA A 220 -10.77 26.80 8.67
CA ALA A 220 -11.85 27.77 8.89
C ALA A 220 -11.35 29.22 8.95
N THR A 221 -10.08 29.42 9.30
CA THR A 221 -9.38 30.72 9.29
C THR A 221 -8.81 31.12 7.94
N ILE A 222 -9.01 30.32 6.88
CA ILE A 222 -8.49 30.68 5.54
C ILE A 222 -9.19 31.94 5.03
N ASN A 223 -8.39 32.93 4.60
CA ASN A 223 -8.92 34.20 4.09
C ASN A 223 -9.68 33.99 2.78
N GLN A 224 -10.79 34.72 2.62
CA GLN A 224 -11.53 34.76 1.36
C GLN A 224 -10.65 35.33 0.23
N GLY A 225 -10.90 34.88 -0.99
CA GLY A 225 -10.16 35.30 -2.19
C GLY A 225 -9.69 34.13 -3.05
N ALA A 226 -8.83 34.44 -4.03
CA ALA A 226 -8.24 33.45 -4.92
C ALA A 226 -7.03 32.76 -4.27
N TRP A 227 -6.96 31.45 -4.44
CA TRP A 227 -5.88 30.59 -3.95
C TRP A 227 -5.43 29.63 -5.06
N GLN A 228 -4.16 29.25 -5.00
CA GLN A 228 -3.59 28.20 -5.84
C GLN A 228 -3.40 26.91 -5.04
N LEU A 229 -3.56 25.77 -5.72
CA LEU A 229 -3.21 24.45 -5.20
C LEU A 229 -1.93 23.98 -5.87
N LEU A 230 -0.94 23.67 -5.05
CA LEU A 230 0.37 23.18 -5.47
C LEU A 230 0.58 21.74 -5.00
N LEU A 231 1.36 20.99 -5.76
CA LEU A 231 1.81 19.63 -5.48
C LEU A 231 3.33 19.62 -5.28
N HIS A 232 3.80 19.05 -4.18
CA HIS A 232 5.20 18.95 -3.85
C HIS A 232 5.58 17.51 -3.52
N LEU A 233 6.57 16.98 -4.23
CA LEU A 233 7.16 15.66 -4.00
C LEU A 233 8.65 15.84 -3.63
N PRO A 234 8.97 16.31 -2.42
CA PRO A 234 10.34 16.55 -2.00
C PRO A 234 11.10 15.24 -1.75
N ASP A 235 12.37 15.35 -1.38
CA ASP A 235 13.07 14.25 -0.71
C ASP A 235 12.38 13.91 0.62
N ASP A 236 12.46 12.67 1.05
CA ASP A 236 11.93 12.25 2.34
C ASP A 236 12.81 12.70 3.52
N ASN A 237 14.09 13.02 3.27
CA ASN A 237 14.95 13.63 4.28
C ASN A 237 14.56 15.09 4.54
N ILE A 238 14.18 15.40 5.78
CA ILE A 238 13.76 16.74 6.23
C ILE A 238 14.76 17.85 5.88
N GLN A 239 16.07 17.55 5.85
CA GLN A 239 17.13 18.52 5.53
C GLN A 239 17.18 18.88 4.04
N LEU A 240 16.59 18.05 3.18
CA LEU A 240 16.56 18.24 1.73
C LEU A 240 15.17 18.65 1.22
N GLN A 241 14.15 18.65 2.07
CA GLN A 241 12.77 18.92 1.67
C GLN A 241 12.57 20.31 1.07
N SER A 242 13.35 21.31 1.50
CA SER A 242 13.28 22.68 0.98
C SER A 242 14.15 22.92 -0.25
N ASP A 243 14.97 21.95 -0.67
CA ASP A 243 15.85 22.10 -1.82
C ASP A 243 15.18 21.55 -3.08
N ALA A 244 14.79 22.46 -3.97
CA ALA A 244 14.07 22.15 -5.21
C ALA A 244 14.81 21.16 -6.13
N ARG A 245 16.13 21.01 -6.00
CA ARG A 245 16.91 20.02 -6.78
C ARG A 245 16.55 18.58 -6.41
N TYR A 246 16.02 18.37 -5.21
CA TYR A 246 15.59 17.07 -4.74
C TYR A 246 14.08 16.88 -4.81
N ALA A 247 13.32 17.80 -5.40
CA ALA A 247 11.89 17.65 -5.64
C ALA A 247 11.59 17.06 -7.04
N VAL A 248 10.42 16.44 -7.19
CA VAL A 248 9.99 15.89 -8.49
C VAL A 248 9.19 16.92 -9.29
N ARG A 249 9.74 17.29 -10.45
CA ARG A 249 9.07 18.13 -11.45
C ARG A 249 8.21 17.29 -12.39
N PHE A 250 6.97 17.72 -12.59
CA PHE A 250 6.07 17.12 -13.58
C PHE A 250 6.42 17.59 -15.00
N ALA A 251 6.21 16.71 -15.97
CA ALA A 251 6.49 16.91 -17.38
C ALA A 251 5.41 17.74 -18.09
N ASN A 252 4.94 18.79 -17.43
CA ASN A 252 3.94 19.72 -17.95
C ASN A 252 4.57 21.11 -18.09
N GLU A 253 4.15 21.85 -19.12
CA GLU A 253 4.61 23.21 -19.33
C GLU A 253 3.98 24.16 -18.31
N ASN A 254 4.74 25.18 -17.91
CA ASN A 254 4.26 26.27 -17.04
C ASN A 254 3.70 25.86 -15.68
N THR A 255 4.00 24.66 -15.18
CA THR A 255 3.58 24.20 -13.85
C THR A 255 4.68 24.28 -12.80
N TRP A 256 5.95 24.39 -13.17
CA TRP A 256 7.06 24.29 -12.21
C TRP A 256 7.42 25.62 -11.55
N ASN A 257 7.46 25.64 -10.22
CA ASN A 257 8.00 26.75 -9.43
C ASN A 257 9.46 26.46 -9.04
N ALA A 258 10.26 27.54 -8.92
CA ALA A 258 11.65 27.45 -8.49
C ALA A 258 11.83 26.91 -7.06
N ASP A 259 10.78 26.90 -6.24
CA ASP A 259 10.77 26.36 -4.87
C ASP A 259 10.50 24.84 -4.80
N GLY A 260 10.42 24.15 -5.94
CA GLY A 260 10.25 22.70 -5.99
C GLY A 260 8.80 22.23 -6.12
N THR A 261 7.85 23.16 -6.17
CA THR A 261 6.42 22.85 -6.26
C THR A 261 5.91 22.83 -7.71
N ASN A 262 4.90 22.00 -7.96
CA ASN A 262 4.15 21.94 -9.22
C ASN A 262 2.79 22.63 -9.02
N ILE A 263 2.48 23.67 -9.77
CA ILE A 263 1.18 24.33 -9.80
C ILE A 263 0.17 23.35 -10.43
N LEU A 264 -0.85 22.97 -9.67
CA LEU A 264 -1.98 22.20 -10.19
C LEU A 264 -3.08 23.13 -10.74
N THR A 265 -3.42 24.18 -9.98
CA THR A 265 -4.36 25.21 -10.40
C THR A 265 -4.14 26.50 -9.60
N ASN A 266 -4.61 27.64 -10.11
CA ASN A 266 -4.51 28.97 -9.52
C ASN A 266 -5.86 29.71 -9.36
N ASP A 267 -6.99 29.04 -9.56
CA ASP A 267 -8.33 29.64 -9.62
C ASP A 267 -9.30 29.14 -8.54
N ILE A 268 -8.81 28.61 -7.42
CA ILE A 268 -9.68 28.20 -6.31
C ILE A 268 -10.21 29.46 -5.60
N SER A 269 -11.53 29.62 -5.58
CA SER A 269 -12.21 30.73 -4.92
C SER A 269 -12.68 30.34 -3.52
N ILE A 270 -12.06 30.95 -2.50
CA ILE A 270 -12.50 30.82 -1.12
C ILE A 270 -13.53 31.90 -0.81
N ARG A 271 -14.77 31.50 -0.52
CA ARG A 271 -15.86 32.44 -0.21
C ARG A 271 -16.91 31.82 0.71
N THR A 272 -17.40 32.61 1.66
CA THR A 272 -18.39 32.17 2.66
C THR A 272 -19.71 31.67 2.06
N SER A 273 -20.08 32.12 0.86
CA SER A 273 -21.29 31.70 0.15
C SER A 273 -21.15 30.39 -0.63
N ALA A 274 -19.96 29.78 -0.68
CA ALA A 274 -19.76 28.53 -1.41
C ALA A 274 -20.54 27.37 -0.77
N PRO A 275 -21.12 26.46 -1.57
CA PRO A 275 -21.94 25.36 -1.06
C PRO A 275 -21.09 24.26 -0.40
N GLY A 276 -21.74 23.45 0.45
CA GLY A 276 -21.15 22.23 1.03
C GLY A 276 -20.94 22.28 2.53
N SER A 277 -20.58 21.12 3.10
CA SER A 277 -20.27 21.00 4.52
C SER A 277 -18.98 21.75 4.86
N HIS A 278 -19.00 22.47 5.97
CA HIS A 278 -17.85 23.15 6.56
C HIS A 278 -17.88 22.99 8.08
N THR A 279 -16.74 23.24 8.73
CA THR A 279 -16.55 23.12 10.18
C THR A 279 -15.66 24.23 10.70
N ASN A 280 -15.47 24.33 12.02
CA ASN A 280 -14.54 25.27 12.65
C ASN A 280 -13.08 24.73 12.73
N ASP A 281 -12.75 23.69 11.97
CA ASP A 281 -11.40 23.13 11.95
C ASP A 281 -10.43 24.08 11.23
N ASN A 282 -9.33 24.42 11.89
CA ASN A 282 -8.32 25.35 11.39
C ASN A 282 -7.12 24.65 10.74
N VAL A 283 -7.18 23.33 10.55
CA VAL A 283 -6.07 22.55 9.97
C VAL A 283 -6.41 22.13 8.54
N PHE A 284 -5.47 22.36 7.62
CA PHE A 284 -5.54 21.77 6.28
C PHE A 284 -5.10 20.32 6.36
N HIS A 285 -6.01 19.38 6.08
CA HIS A 285 -5.70 17.95 6.17
C HIS A 285 -6.54 17.10 5.21
N GLU A 286 -6.02 15.91 4.87
CA GLU A 286 -6.79 14.90 4.15
C GLU A 286 -7.89 14.32 5.03
N ILE A 287 -9.11 14.30 4.50
CA ILE A 287 -10.23 13.55 5.06
C ILE A 287 -10.06 12.11 4.61
N THR A 288 -9.30 11.33 5.37
CA THR A 288 -9.26 9.88 5.20
C THR A 288 -10.61 9.32 5.64
N ALA A 289 -11.31 8.62 4.74
CA ALA A 289 -12.34 7.69 5.18
C ALA A 289 -11.65 6.67 6.09
N THR A 290 -11.91 6.70 7.40
CA THR A 290 -11.42 5.68 8.31
C THR A 290 -12.08 4.36 7.94
N THR A 291 -11.47 3.58 7.05
CA THR A 291 -11.73 2.14 6.99
C THR A 291 -11.00 1.52 8.18
N HIS A 292 -11.61 1.65 9.36
CA HIS A 292 -11.30 0.77 10.47
C HIS A 292 -11.74 -0.63 10.03
N THR A 293 -10.79 -1.49 9.66
CA THR A 293 -11.08 -2.92 9.49
C THR A 293 -11.29 -3.46 10.89
N PRO A 294 -12.52 -3.83 11.26
CA PRO A 294 -12.76 -4.15 12.66
C PRO A 294 -12.09 -5.48 13.02
N SER A 295 -11.39 -5.49 14.14
CA SER A 295 -10.63 -6.61 14.67
C SER A 295 -11.29 -7.19 15.93
N ILE A 296 -11.04 -8.48 16.13
CA ILE A 296 -11.46 -9.25 17.30
C ILE A 296 -10.17 -9.83 17.88
N SER A 297 -9.79 -9.41 19.08
CA SER A 297 -8.45 -9.67 19.63
C SER A 297 -8.49 -9.99 21.12
N GLN A 298 -7.31 -10.22 21.71
CA GLN A 298 -7.15 -10.63 23.11
C GLN A 298 -8.06 -11.81 23.47
N LEU A 299 -7.97 -12.89 22.71
CA LEU A 299 -8.85 -14.05 22.86
C LEU A 299 -8.34 -14.94 24.00
N SER A 300 -9.22 -15.36 24.90
CA SER A 300 -8.91 -16.48 25.80
C SER A 300 -10.14 -17.30 26.14
N VAL A 301 -9.94 -18.61 26.25
CA VAL A 301 -10.98 -19.57 26.59
C VAL A 301 -10.49 -20.46 27.72
N ILE A 302 -11.05 -20.27 28.90
CA ILE A 302 -10.58 -20.91 30.13
C ILE A 302 -11.67 -21.81 30.67
N LYS A 303 -11.36 -23.08 30.87
CA LYS A 303 -12.26 -24.05 31.49
C LYS A 303 -11.88 -24.27 32.96
N THR A 304 -12.89 -24.17 33.82
CA THR A 304 -12.86 -24.64 35.22
C THR A 304 -13.66 -25.94 35.35
N ALA A 305 -13.85 -26.44 36.58
CA ALA A 305 -14.69 -27.62 36.82
C ALA A 305 -16.17 -27.40 36.42
N THR A 306 -16.69 -26.18 36.57
CA THR A 306 -18.14 -25.90 36.43
C THR A 306 -18.47 -24.80 35.42
N ILE A 307 -17.48 -23.99 35.02
CA ILE A 307 -17.68 -22.81 34.16
C ILE A 307 -16.67 -22.82 33.01
N LEU A 308 -17.15 -22.50 31.80
CA LEU A 308 -16.34 -22.09 30.66
C LEU A 308 -16.35 -20.55 30.56
N ILE A 309 -15.17 -19.94 30.59
CA ILE A 309 -14.98 -18.50 30.52
C ILE A 309 -14.50 -18.15 29.12
N LEU A 310 -15.24 -17.28 28.42
CA LEU A 310 -14.89 -16.78 27.09
C LEU A 310 -14.58 -15.30 27.19
N PHE A 311 -13.36 -14.91 26.87
CA PHE A 311 -12.89 -13.53 26.92
C PHE A 311 -12.46 -13.08 25.53
N VAL A 312 -12.90 -11.88 25.13
CA VAL A 312 -12.60 -11.28 23.83
C VAL A 312 -12.70 -9.76 23.90
N GLU A 313 -11.84 -9.08 23.14
CA GLU A 313 -11.93 -7.64 22.87
C GLU A 313 -12.47 -7.40 21.46
N TYR A 314 -13.53 -6.60 21.35
CA TYR A 314 -14.09 -6.14 20.07
C TYR A 314 -13.74 -4.68 19.88
N ASP A 315 -13.01 -4.32 18.84
CA ASP A 315 -12.58 -2.93 18.61
C ASP A 315 -13.66 -2.02 17.98
N GLN A 316 -14.87 -2.54 17.87
CA GLN A 316 -16.05 -1.79 17.45
C GLN A 316 -17.31 -2.31 18.14
N ASP A 317 -18.34 -1.47 18.18
CA ASP A 317 -19.67 -1.88 18.61
C ASP A 317 -20.42 -2.60 17.47
N TYR A 318 -20.43 -3.92 17.51
CA TYR A 318 -21.20 -4.78 16.63
C TYR A 318 -22.72 -4.66 16.88
N SER A 319 -23.58 -5.37 16.14
CA SER A 319 -25.00 -5.61 16.50
C SER A 319 -25.18 -6.97 17.17
N PHE A 320 -24.34 -7.94 16.80
CA PHE A 320 -24.27 -9.26 17.42
C PHE A 320 -22.82 -9.58 17.76
N ARG A 321 -22.54 -9.88 19.04
CA ARG A 321 -21.26 -10.47 19.45
C ARG A 321 -21.48 -11.94 19.72
N ARG A 322 -20.62 -12.78 19.16
CA ARG A 322 -20.81 -14.22 19.10
C ARG A 322 -19.58 -14.99 19.55
N ALA A 323 -19.82 -16.14 20.14
CA ALA A 323 -18.82 -17.19 20.30
C ALA A 323 -19.42 -18.53 19.83
N PHE A 324 -18.79 -19.13 18.83
CA PHE A 324 -19.10 -20.45 18.31
C PHE A 324 -18.20 -21.47 19.00
N ILE A 325 -18.77 -22.49 19.60
CA ILE A 325 -18.06 -23.48 20.42
C ILE A 325 -18.24 -24.85 19.78
N ASP A 326 -17.14 -25.43 19.32
CA ASP A 326 -17.02 -26.81 18.87
C ASP A 326 -16.64 -27.66 20.08
N ALA A 327 -17.63 -28.36 20.64
CA ALA A 327 -17.47 -29.07 21.90
C ALA A 327 -16.83 -30.45 21.67
N ASP A 328 -17.22 -31.13 20.59
CA ASP A 328 -16.77 -32.48 20.26
C ASP A 328 -15.49 -32.54 19.40
N ASN A 329 -14.98 -31.38 18.95
CA ASN A 329 -13.84 -31.21 18.05
C ASN A 329 -14.03 -31.99 16.75
N ASN A 330 -15.26 -32.03 16.25
CA ASN A 330 -15.63 -32.75 15.04
C ASN A 330 -16.24 -31.79 14.03
N ILE A 331 -15.44 -31.38 13.06
CA ILE A 331 -15.88 -30.57 11.91
C ILE A 331 -16.99 -31.23 11.08
N ALA A 332 -17.27 -32.53 11.28
CA ALA A 332 -18.36 -33.25 10.62
C ALA A 332 -19.73 -33.06 11.30
N THR A 333 -19.80 -32.39 12.45
CA THR A 333 -21.01 -32.07 13.21
C THR A 333 -21.14 -30.55 13.38
N GLY A 334 -22.31 -30.07 13.83
CA GLY A 334 -22.53 -28.66 14.13
C GLY A 334 -22.58 -27.68 12.93
N TYR A 335 -22.54 -26.40 13.25
CA TYR A 335 -22.50 -25.28 12.30
C TYR A 335 -21.07 -25.03 11.80
N PHE A 336 -20.85 -25.09 10.49
CA PHE A 336 -19.52 -24.88 9.91
C PHE A 336 -19.13 -23.41 9.91
N VAL A 337 -18.07 -23.06 10.64
CA VAL A 337 -17.53 -21.69 10.73
C VAL A 337 -16.03 -21.70 10.94
N GLN A 338 -15.26 -20.96 10.12
CA GLN A 338 -13.79 -20.85 10.24
C GLN A 338 -13.05 -22.19 10.43
N GLY A 339 -13.56 -23.28 9.84
CA GLY A 339 -12.95 -24.61 9.95
C GLY A 339 -13.34 -25.41 11.19
N VAL A 340 -14.30 -24.95 12.01
CA VAL A 340 -14.85 -25.69 13.15
C VAL A 340 -16.31 -26.11 12.91
N GLY A 341 -16.75 -27.18 13.60
CA GLY A 341 -18.12 -27.67 13.61
C GLY A 341 -18.84 -27.24 14.88
N ALA A 342 -19.35 -26.02 14.94
CA ALA A 342 -19.83 -25.44 16.20
C ALA A 342 -21.15 -26.08 16.69
N ASP A 343 -21.12 -26.68 17.88
CA ASP A 343 -22.28 -27.26 18.56
C ASP A 343 -23.10 -26.22 19.32
N PHE A 344 -22.44 -25.17 19.82
CA PHE A 344 -23.07 -24.14 20.64
C PHE A 344 -22.74 -22.74 20.12
N LEU A 345 -23.67 -21.83 20.33
CA LEU A 345 -23.54 -20.41 20.03
C LEU A 345 -23.91 -19.60 21.26
N VAL A 346 -23.02 -18.70 21.65
CA VAL A 346 -23.38 -17.54 22.48
C VAL A 346 -23.60 -16.36 21.55
N GLU A 347 -24.71 -15.65 21.70
CA GLU A 347 -24.95 -14.39 20.98
C GLU A 347 -25.50 -13.34 21.94
N ASN A 348 -24.71 -12.28 22.16
CA ASN A 348 -25.01 -11.22 23.13
C ASN A 348 -25.27 -11.82 24.54
N SER A 349 -26.53 -11.92 24.99
CA SER A 349 -26.90 -12.54 26.28
C SER A 349 -27.56 -13.91 26.12
N ASN A 350 -27.77 -14.36 24.89
CA ASN A 350 -28.48 -15.59 24.58
C ASN A 350 -27.51 -16.74 24.33
N TYR A 351 -28.01 -17.95 24.55
CA TYR A 351 -27.23 -19.16 24.48
C TYR A 351 -28.02 -20.25 23.76
N TYR A 352 -27.38 -20.91 22.79
CA TYR A 352 -28.04 -21.81 21.86
C TYR A 352 -27.27 -23.10 21.65
N ARG A 353 -28.00 -24.14 21.26
CA ARG A 353 -27.48 -25.39 20.72
C ARG A 353 -27.85 -25.50 19.24
N HIS A 354 -26.91 -25.97 18.43
CA HIS A 354 -27.18 -26.25 17.03
C HIS A 354 -28.20 -27.38 16.91
N SER A 355 -29.23 -27.19 16.08
CA SER A 355 -30.33 -28.16 15.93
C SER A 355 -30.38 -28.81 14.54
N GLY A 356 -29.45 -28.45 13.65
CA GLY A 356 -29.33 -29.03 12.30
C GLY A 356 -28.30 -30.16 12.21
N ASN A 357 -28.28 -30.82 11.06
CA ASN A 357 -27.12 -31.61 10.62
C ASN A 357 -25.95 -30.69 10.24
N LYS A 358 -24.76 -31.24 9.99
CA LYS A 358 -23.61 -30.44 9.50
C LYS A 358 -24.01 -29.52 8.35
N GLY A 359 -23.67 -28.24 8.47
CA GLY A 359 -23.86 -27.30 7.37
C GLY A 359 -23.61 -25.85 7.76
N SER A 360 -23.94 -24.94 6.85
CA SER A 360 -23.88 -23.49 7.05
C SER A 360 -25.26 -22.89 7.31
N ASP A 361 -26.27 -23.73 7.54
CA ASP A 361 -27.64 -23.28 7.81
C ASP A 361 -27.75 -22.75 9.24
N TRP A 362 -28.40 -21.60 9.41
CA TRP A 362 -28.49 -20.92 10.71
C TRP A 362 -29.61 -21.51 11.58
N LEU A 363 -29.40 -22.74 12.08
CA LEU A 363 -30.38 -23.50 12.85
C LEU A 363 -29.97 -23.64 14.32
N TRP A 364 -30.51 -22.77 15.18
CA TRP A 364 -30.14 -22.66 16.59
C TRP A 364 -31.36 -22.76 17.50
N GLN A 365 -31.33 -23.71 18.45
CA GLN A 365 -32.34 -23.86 19.49
C GLN A 365 -31.87 -23.18 20.78
N SER A 366 -32.70 -22.30 21.34
CA SER A 366 -32.37 -21.59 22.58
C SER A 366 -32.31 -22.55 23.77
N LEU A 367 -31.28 -22.39 24.61
CA LEU A 367 -31.14 -23.08 25.88
C LEU A 367 -31.68 -22.21 27.01
N SER A 368 -32.16 -22.83 28.09
CA SER A 368 -32.67 -22.09 29.26
C SER A 368 -31.53 -21.43 30.04
N GLY A 369 -31.73 -20.16 30.41
CA GLY A 369 -30.75 -19.34 31.14
C GLY A 369 -30.36 -18.08 30.37
N SER A 370 -29.58 -17.21 31.02
CA SER A 370 -28.94 -16.04 30.38
C SER A 370 -27.44 -16.10 30.63
N VAL A 371 -26.66 -15.74 29.62
CA VAL A 371 -25.20 -15.60 29.68
C VAL A 371 -24.85 -14.14 29.40
N THR A 372 -25.31 -13.21 30.24
CA THR A 372 -25.00 -11.79 30.06
C THR A 372 -23.50 -11.56 30.28
N PRO A 373 -22.77 -10.98 29.31
CA PRO A 373 -21.34 -10.78 29.46
C PRO A 373 -21.05 -9.67 30.46
N ILE A 374 -19.94 -9.82 31.19
CA ILE A 374 -19.32 -8.71 31.93
C ILE A 374 -18.57 -7.86 30.90
N VAL A 375 -18.85 -6.55 30.85
CA VAL A 375 -18.27 -5.64 29.85
C VAL A 375 -17.46 -4.55 30.52
N LYS A 376 -16.20 -4.38 30.09
CA LYS A 376 -15.34 -3.27 30.50
C LYS A 376 -14.43 -2.88 29.35
N ASN A 377 -14.43 -1.59 28.95
CA ASN A 377 -13.54 -1.07 27.90
C ASN A 377 -13.51 -1.94 26.62
N GLN A 378 -14.69 -2.31 26.10
CA GLN A 378 -14.84 -3.16 24.89
C GLN A 378 -14.35 -4.61 25.02
N GLN A 379 -13.98 -5.02 26.23
CA GLN A 379 -13.71 -6.42 26.57
C GLN A 379 -14.98 -7.07 27.10
N TYR A 380 -15.28 -8.27 26.61
CA TYR A 380 -16.48 -9.03 26.91
C TYR A 380 -16.09 -10.36 27.52
N ILE A 381 -16.70 -10.68 28.66
CA ILE A 381 -16.46 -11.94 29.38
C ILE A 381 -17.78 -12.68 29.53
N TRP A 382 -17.93 -13.80 28.84
CA TRP A 382 -19.02 -14.73 29.07
C TRP A 382 -18.60 -15.83 30.05
N GLN A 383 -19.49 -16.15 30.98
CA GLN A 383 -19.33 -17.26 31.92
C GLN A 383 -20.45 -18.27 31.70
N LEU A 384 -20.12 -19.43 31.16
CA LEU A 384 -21.08 -20.47 30.79
C LEU A 384 -21.05 -21.63 31.77
N PRO A 385 -22.17 -21.99 32.41
CA PRO A 385 -22.27 -23.20 33.21
C PRO A 385 -22.11 -24.45 32.35
N ILE A 386 -21.08 -25.27 32.61
CA ILE A 386 -20.81 -26.51 31.88
C ILE A 386 -21.91 -27.55 32.12
N ALA A 387 -22.61 -27.50 33.26
CA ALA A 387 -23.72 -28.40 33.54
C ALA A 387 -24.88 -28.29 32.52
N ASN A 388 -24.98 -27.16 31.80
CA ASN A 388 -25.98 -26.96 30.76
C ASN A 388 -25.55 -27.54 29.40
N LEU A 389 -24.30 -27.98 29.29
CA LEU A 389 -23.73 -28.61 28.11
C LEU A 389 -23.91 -30.13 28.22
N ASN A 390 -24.77 -30.69 27.38
CA ASN A 390 -24.91 -32.15 27.23
C ASN A 390 -23.75 -32.77 26.41
N LEU A 391 -22.70 -32.01 26.13
CA LEU A 391 -21.47 -32.44 25.46
C LEU A 391 -20.27 -31.99 26.31
N PRO A 392 -19.23 -32.84 26.45
CA PRO A 392 -18.08 -32.50 27.27
C PRO A 392 -17.22 -31.43 26.60
N ILE A 393 -16.95 -30.33 27.30
CA ILE A 393 -15.89 -29.39 26.90
C ILE A 393 -14.55 -29.97 27.34
N THR A 394 -13.63 -30.13 26.40
CA THR A 394 -12.31 -30.72 26.59
C THR A 394 -11.23 -29.73 26.19
N LEU A 395 -9.96 -30.07 26.44
CA LEU A 395 -8.82 -29.28 25.95
C LEU A 395 -8.69 -29.27 24.42
N SER A 396 -9.31 -30.25 23.74
CA SER A 396 -9.40 -30.27 22.27
C SER A 396 -10.57 -29.47 21.72
N SER A 397 -11.51 -29.02 22.55
CA SER A 397 -12.62 -28.18 22.09
C SER A 397 -12.10 -26.84 21.57
N GLN A 398 -12.75 -26.32 20.53
CA GLN A 398 -12.32 -25.12 19.80
C GLN A 398 -13.40 -24.04 19.86
N VAL A 399 -12.97 -22.78 19.85
CA VAL A 399 -13.86 -21.62 19.87
C VAL A 399 -13.47 -20.62 18.79
N VAL A 400 -14.47 -20.04 18.15
CA VAL A 400 -14.32 -18.92 17.21
C VAL A 400 -15.22 -17.78 17.67
N PHE A 401 -14.64 -16.61 17.88
CA PHE A 401 -15.40 -15.40 18.15
C PHE A 401 -15.81 -14.72 16.86
N ALA A 402 -16.96 -14.08 16.87
CA ALA A 402 -17.41 -13.27 15.74
C ALA A 402 -18.14 -12.01 16.20
N GLY A 403 -18.12 -11.01 15.34
CA GLY A 403 -18.92 -9.80 15.48
C GLY A 403 -19.66 -9.52 14.18
N ALA A 404 -20.97 -9.31 14.25
CA ALA A 404 -21.79 -8.99 13.08
C ALA A 404 -22.45 -7.61 13.19
N LYS A 405 -22.35 -6.80 12.14
CA LYS A 405 -22.93 -5.46 12.02
C LYS A 405 -23.21 -5.16 10.54
N ASP A 406 -24.35 -4.53 10.23
CA ASP A 406 -24.71 -4.09 8.87
C ASP A 406 -24.58 -5.18 7.79
N GLY A 407 -24.98 -6.41 8.13
CA GLY A 407 -24.92 -7.57 7.22
C GLY A 407 -23.53 -8.17 7.00
N LYS A 408 -22.49 -7.65 7.65
CA LYS A 408 -21.12 -8.19 7.62
C LYS A 408 -20.80 -8.89 8.93
N THR A 409 -20.04 -9.97 8.86
CA THR A 409 -19.53 -10.69 10.04
C THR A 409 -18.02 -10.79 9.97
N ASN A 410 -17.33 -10.37 11.02
CA ASN A 410 -15.90 -10.56 11.22
C ASN A 410 -15.69 -11.73 12.17
N TYR A 411 -14.64 -12.51 11.93
CA TYR A 411 -14.30 -13.68 12.73
C TYR A 411 -12.90 -13.53 13.32
N SER A 412 -12.70 -14.07 14.51
CA SER A 412 -11.37 -14.26 15.08
C SER A 412 -10.67 -15.47 14.47
N GLU A 413 -9.40 -15.66 14.82
CA GLU A 413 -8.76 -16.98 14.72
C GLU A 413 -9.46 -18.02 15.60
N VAL A 414 -9.22 -19.31 15.31
CA VAL A 414 -9.70 -20.44 16.13
C VAL A 414 -8.80 -20.56 17.36
N ILE A 415 -9.39 -20.57 18.56
CA ILE A 415 -8.67 -20.73 19.82
C ILE A 415 -9.07 -22.03 20.53
N SER A 416 -8.10 -22.72 21.12
CA SER A 416 -8.35 -23.94 21.92
C SER A 416 -8.66 -23.60 23.37
N VAL A 417 -9.48 -24.43 24.01
CA VAL A 417 -9.75 -24.34 25.44
C VAL A 417 -8.49 -24.68 26.24
N VAL A 418 -8.19 -23.89 27.28
CA VAL A 418 -7.14 -24.20 28.27
C VAL A 418 -7.73 -24.45 29.66
N ILE A 419 -7.04 -25.21 30.51
CA ILE A 419 -7.41 -25.40 31.92
C ILE A 419 -6.64 -24.38 32.77
N ASN A 420 -7.34 -23.80 33.74
CA ASN A 420 -6.75 -23.03 34.83
C ASN A 420 -6.78 -23.84 36.13
#